data_AF-A0A1H7G9U2-F1
#
_entry.id   AF-A0A1H7G9U2-F1
#
_cell.length_a   1.000
_cell.length_b   1.000
_cell.length_c   1.000
_cell.angle_alpha   90.00
_cell.angle_beta   90.00
_cell.angle_gamma   90.00
#
_symmetry.space_group_name_H-M   'P 1'
#
loop_
_entity.id
_entity.type
_entity.pdbx_description
1 polymer ?
#
loop_
_entity_poly.entity_id
_entity_poly.type
_entity_poly.pdbx_seq_one_letter_code
_entity_poly.pdbx_strand_id
1 'polypeptide(L)'
;MSKRKKFNIHDLYPADYHFDWEAFEKDPDGYRFTEADYAYSNAMDLERYESEVQMTPYEKRAVRKWVIDGHSPYENPGSRYLCMTGSEPYDFLDVYRMDREIQKDMKGMNKEQQRAYLMEYMGWTDDIPAPDMDDDSTGFMPADPDEERPFE
;
A
#
# COMPACT_ATOMS: atom_id res chain seq x y z
N MET A 1 33.12 -4.15 15.65
CA MET A 1 31.87 -3.56 15.12
C MET A 1 31.84 -3.80 13.62
N SER A 2 30.96 -4.69 13.14
CA SER A 2 30.82 -4.93 11.69
C SER A 2 30.26 -3.67 11.05
N LYS A 3 30.92 -3.14 10.00
CA LYS A 3 30.43 -1.96 9.27
C LYS A 3 29.09 -2.35 8.63
N ARG A 4 28.02 -1.58 8.90
CA ARG A 4 26.73 -1.81 8.22
C ARG A 4 26.98 -1.77 6.72
N LYS A 5 26.65 -2.86 6.02
CA LYS A 5 26.71 -2.93 4.56
C LYS A 5 25.86 -1.77 4.02
N LYS A 6 26.46 -0.95 3.15
CA LYS A 6 25.73 0.15 2.49
C LYS A 6 24.70 -0.51 1.57
N PHE A 7 23.43 -0.10 1.67
CA PHE A 7 22.39 -0.57 0.76
C PHE A 7 22.79 -0.26 -0.69
N ASN A 8 22.69 -1.29 -1.53
CA ASN A 8 22.88 -1.21 -2.96
C ASN A 8 21.67 -1.86 -3.62
N ILE A 9 21.03 -1.15 -4.53
CA ILE A 9 19.79 -1.56 -5.17
C ILE A 9 19.96 -2.78 -6.07
N HIS A 10 21.15 -2.94 -6.66
CA HIS A 10 21.51 -4.10 -7.49
C HIS A 10 21.79 -5.37 -6.68
N ASP A 11 21.80 -5.29 -5.34
CA ASP A 11 21.89 -6.48 -4.48
C ASP A 11 20.52 -7.15 -4.29
N LEU A 12 19.43 -6.59 -4.85
CA LEU A 12 18.07 -7.11 -4.71
C LEU A 12 17.77 -8.29 -5.65
N TYR A 13 18.57 -8.47 -6.71
CA TYR A 13 18.41 -9.55 -7.69
C TYR A 13 19.76 -10.24 -7.93
N PRO A 14 19.78 -11.48 -8.49
CA PRO A 14 21.02 -12.19 -8.77
C PRO A 14 21.98 -11.39 -9.66
N ALA A 15 23.29 -11.46 -9.40
CA ALA A 15 24.29 -10.71 -10.16
C ALA A 15 24.38 -11.15 -11.65
N ASP A 16 23.97 -12.38 -11.93
CA ASP A 16 23.87 -13.01 -13.25
C ASP A 16 22.44 -13.00 -13.81
N TYR A 17 21.56 -12.18 -13.23
CA TYR A 17 20.19 -12.02 -13.70
C TYR A 17 20.15 -11.60 -15.17
N HIS A 18 19.35 -12.34 -15.94
CA HIS A 18 18.99 -12.03 -17.31
C HIS A 18 17.53 -12.44 -17.51
N PHE A 19 16.75 -11.55 -18.11
CA PHE A 19 15.37 -11.85 -18.46
C PHE A 19 15.32 -12.77 -19.69
N ASP A 20 14.53 -13.84 -19.63
CA ASP A 20 14.38 -14.80 -20.72
C ASP A 20 13.40 -14.27 -21.79
N TRP A 21 13.91 -13.38 -22.63
CA TRP A 21 13.14 -12.80 -23.74
C TRP A 21 12.65 -13.86 -24.72
N GLU A 22 13.43 -14.93 -24.96
CA GLU A 22 13.04 -15.98 -25.92
C GLU A 22 11.83 -16.77 -25.41
N ALA A 23 11.82 -17.13 -24.12
CA ALA A 23 10.67 -17.78 -23.52
C ALA A 23 9.45 -16.85 -23.44
N PHE A 24 9.64 -15.58 -23.07
CA PHE A 24 8.55 -14.60 -23.01
C PHE A 24 7.92 -14.35 -24.39
N GLU A 25 8.71 -14.10 -25.43
CA GLU A 25 8.19 -13.82 -26.78
C GLU A 25 7.48 -15.04 -27.40
N LYS A 26 7.89 -16.25 -27.04
CA LYS A 26 7.27 -17.48 -27.52
C LYS A 26 5.86 -17.70 -26.97
N ASP A 27 5.61 -17.32 -25.73
CA ASP A 27 4.31 -17.42 -25.07
C ASP A 27 4.13 -16.34 -23.98
N PRO A 28 3.77 -15.10 -24.37
CA PRO A 28 3.66 -13.99 -23.43
C PRO A 28 2.58 -14.20 -22.37
N ASP A 29 1.43 -14.77 -22.77
CA ASP A 29 0.28 -14.98 -21.90
C ASP A 29 0.51 -16.14 -20.91
N GLY A 30 1.35 -17.12 -21.29
CA GLY A 30 1.73 -18.26 -20.45
C GLY A 30 3.02 -18.05 -19.65
N TYR A 31 3.77 -16.97 -19.88
CA TYR A 31 5.02 -16.71 -19.19
C TYR A 31 4.80 -16.49 -17.69
N ARG A 32 5.57 -17.21 -16.87
CA ARG A 32 5.54 -17.07 -15.41
C ARG A 32 6.72 -16.26 -14.95
N PHE A 33 6.46 -15.02 -14.56
CA PHE A 33 7.47 -14.17 -13.94
C PHE A 33 8.00 -14.78 -12.65
N THR A 34 9.31 -14.71 -12.51
CA THR A 34 10.06 -15.19 -11.34
C THR A 34 10.20 -14.09 -10.30
N GLU A 35 10.54 -14.46 -9.06
CA GLU A 35 10.89 -13.48 -8.02
C GLU A 35 12.06 -12.57 -8.44
N ALA A 36 13.01 -13.09 -9.23
CA ALA A 36 14.13 -12.32 -9.74
C ALA A 36 13.69 -11.29 -10.78
N ASP A 37 12.70 -11.61 -11.62
CA ASP A 37 12.13 -10.67 -12.60
C ASP A 37 11.48 -9.48 -11.88
N TYR A 38 10.67 -9.77 -10.85
CA TYR A 38 10.05 -8.74 -10.02
C TYR A 38 11.08 -7.91 -9.25
N ALA A 39 12.08 -8.55 -8.63
CA ALA A 39 13.11 -7.84 -7.90
C ALA A 39 13.96 -6.92 -8.79
N TYR A 40 14.28 -7.36 -10.01
CA TYR A 40 14.94 -6.52 -11.01
C TYR A 40 14.06 -5.33 -11.41
N SER A 41 12.78 -5.59 -11.74
CA SER A 41 11.84 -4.53 -12.12
C SER A 41 11.70 -3.48 -11.01
N ASN A 42 11.47 -3.91 -9.77
CA ASN A 42 11.32 -3.02 -8.62
C ASN A 42 12.61 -2.21 -8.34
N ALA A 43 13.79 -2.82 -8.55
CA ALA A 43 15.07 -2.13 -8.45
C ALA A 43 15.22 -1.03 -9.52
N MET A 44 14.87 -1.32 -10.77
CA MET A 44 14.92 -0.31 -11.85
C MET A 44 13.89 0.81 -11.61
N ASP A 45 12.69 0.47 -11.17
CA ASP A 45 11.65 1.44 -10.81
C ASP A 45 12.14 2.37 -9.70
N LEU A 46 12.76 1.84 -8.64
CA LEU A 46 13.26 2.66 -7.53
C LEU A 46 14.42 3.57 -7.96
N GLU A 47 15.33 3.11 -8.83
CA GLU A 47 16.39 3.98 -9.36
C GLU A 47 15.80 5.17 -10.13
N ARG A 48 14.83 4.90 -11.00
CA ARG A 48 14.10 5.92 -11.74
C ARG A 48 13.34 6.85 -10.80
N TYR A 49 12.58 6.29 -9.86
CA TYR A 49 11.80 7.04 -8.88
C TYR A 49 12.66 8.00 -8.05
N GLU A 50 13.85 7.56 -7.62
CA GLU A 50 14.79 8.41 -6.89
C GLU A 50 15.39 9.56 -7.70
N SER A 51 15.36 9.45 -9.04
CA SER A 51 15.83 10.48 -9.96
C SER A 51 14.74 11.50 -10.30
N GLU A 52 13.47 11.06 -10.34
CA GLU A 52 12.33 11.88 -10.77
C GLU A 52 11.65 12.57 -9.58
N VAL A 53 11.59 11.92 -8.40
CA VAL A 53 10.77 12.36 -7.27
C VAL A 53 11.63 12.99 -6.17
N GLN A 54 11.32 14.25 -5.83
CA GLN A 54 11.98 14.92 -4.71
C GLN A 54 11.56 14.31 -3.37
N MET A 55 12.55 13.80 -2.64
CA MET A 55 12.37 13.15 -1.35
C MET A 55 13.34 13.69 -0.30
N THR A 56 12.87 13.74 0.94
CA THR A 56 13.71 13.89 2.13
C THR A 56 14.50 12.60 2.39
N PRO A 57 15.60 12.64 3.18
CA PRO A 57 16.33 11.45 3.57
C PRO A 57 15.50 10.41 4.36
N TYR A 58 14.40 10.83 4.99
CA TYR A 58 13.50 9.91 5.70
C TYR A 58 12.58 9.18 4.74
N GLU A 59 11.93 9.91 3.83
CA GLU A 59 11.08 9.34 2.78
C GLU A 59 11.89 8.38 1.91
N LYS A 60 13.08 8.80 1.47
CA LYS A 60 13.98 7.95 0.69
C LYS A 60 14.31 6.62 1.38
N ARG A 61 14.42 6.61 2.71
CA ARG A 61 14.62 5.36 3.48
C ARG A 61 13.35 4.51 3.57
N ALA A 62 12.18 5.14 3.65
CA ALA A 62 10.90 4.45 3.66
C ALA A 62 10.64 3.75 2.32
N VAL A 63 10.79 4.47 1.19
CA VAL A 63 10.63 3.89 -0.16
C VAL A 63 11.62 2.74 -0.39
N ARG A 64 12.90 2.93 -0.04
CA ARG A 64 13.90 1.84 -0.14
C ARG A 64 13.50 0.61 0.67
N LYS A 65 12.97 0.79 1.88
CA LYS A 65 12.53 -0.32 2.71
C LYS A 65 11.33 -1.04 2.07
N TRP A 66 10.36 -0.29 1.55
CA TRP A 66 9.22 -0.83 0.82
C TRP A 66 9.65 -1.70 -0.36
N VAL A 67 10.62 -1.23 -1.14
CA VAL A 67 11.16 -1.95 -2.30
C VAL A 67 11.98 -3.18 -1.90
N ILE A 68 12.77 -3.09 -0.81
CA ILE A 68 13.45 -4.26 -0.23
C ILE A 68 12.44 -5.34 0.20
N ASP A 69 11.27 -4.92 0.68
CA ASP A 69 10.21 -5.83 1.10
C ASP A 69 9.46 -6.47 -0.11
N GLY A 70 9.85 -6.14 -1.36
CA GLY A 70 9.39 -6.80 -2.58
C GLY A 70 8.39 -6.01 -3.42
N HIS A 71 8.18 -4.74 -3.11
CA HIS A 71 7.13 -3.92 -3.73
C HIS A 71 7.68 -2.90 -4.75
N SER A 72 6.83 -2.47 -5.68
CA SER A 72 7.17 -1.35 -6.57
C SER A 72 7.00 -0.02 -5.82
N PRO A 73 7.87 1.00 -6.03
CA PRO A 73 7.64 2.33 -5.47
C PRO A 73 6.37 3.01 -6.01
N TYR A 74 5.88 2.58 -7.18
CA TYR A 74 4.64 3.06 -7.79
C TYR A 74 3.39 2.31 -7.29
N GLU A 75 3.56 1.26 -6.48
CA GLU A 75 2.45 0.51 -5.90
C GLU A 75 1.76 1.31 -4.80
N ASN A 76 0.42 1.20 -4.73
CA ASN A 76 -0.37 1.80 -3.66
C ASN A 76 -0.42 0.83 -2.45
N PRO A 77 0.16 1.18 -1.29
CA PRO A 77 0.17 0.31 -0.11
C PRO A 77 -1.17 0.27 0.65
N GLY A 78 -2.14 1.10 0.26
CA GLY A 78 -3.33 1.41 1.02
C GLY A 78 -3.03 2.34 2.20
N SER A 79 -3.93 3.31 2.44
CA SER A 79 -3.83 4.17 3.62
C SER A 79 -4.19 3.40 4.88
N ARG A 80 -3.49 3.68 5.98
CA ARG A 80 -3.85 3.18 7.31
C ARG A 80 -5.15 3.78 7.84
N TYR A 81 -5.50 4.97 7.39
CA TYR A 81 -6.56 5.78 7.96
C TYR A 81 -7.78 5.91 7.05
N LEU A 82 -7.57 5.83 5.73
CA LEU A 82 -8.59 6.12 4.73
C LEU A 82 -8.91 4.88 3.91
N CYS A 83 -10.20 4.70 3.59
CA CYS A 83 -10.62 3.75 2.57
C CYS A 83 -10.42 4.40 1.19
N MET A 84 -9.38 3.99 0.47
CA MET A 84 -8.99 4.59 -0.82
C MET A 84 -9.68 3.93 -2.02
N THR A 85 -10.94 3.49 -1.87
CA THR A 85 -11.69 2.88 -2.98
C THR A 85 -12.06 3.94 -4.03
N GLY A 86 -11.44 3.85 -5.21
CA GLY A 86 -11.81 4.63 -6.40
C GLY A 86 -11.06 5.96 -6.59
N SER A 87 -10.05 6.27 -5.78
CA SER A 87 -9.26 7.51 -5.92
C SER A 87 -8.08 7.37 -6.89
N GLU A 88 -7.56 8.53 -7.33
CA GLU A 88 -6.39 8.75 -8.19
C GLU A 88 -5.23 7.76 -7.98
N PRO A 89 -4.35 7.54 -8.98
CA PRO A 89 -3.26 6.58 -8.89
C PRO A 89 -2.19 7.08 -7.90
N TYR A 90 -2.42 6.88 -6.61
CA TYR A 90 -1.47 7.17 -5.56
C TYR A 90 -0.39 6.11 -5.53
N ASP A 91 0.86 6.56 -5.44
CA ASP A 91 2.00 5.70 -5.18
C ASP A 91 2.27 5.53 -3.67
N PHE A 92 3.30 4.77 -3.34
CA PHE A 92 3.69 4.55 -1.95
C PHE A 92 3.99 5.86 -1.21
N LEU A 93 4.68 6.80 -1.84
CA LEU A 93 5.12 8.02 -1.19
C LEU A 93 3.96 8.97 -0.95
N ASP A 94 3.00 9.04 -1.87
CA ASP A 94 1.79 9.85 -1.71
C ASP A 94 0.99 9.39 -0.50
N VAL A 95 0.73 8.07 -0.41
CA VAL A 95 0.03 7.48 0.73
C VAL A 95 0.85 7.68 2.01
N TYR A 96 2.17 7.48 1.94
CA TYR A 96 3.04 7.68 3.09
C TYR A 96 3.01 9.13 3.60
N ARG A 97 2.98 10.13 2.72
CA ARG A 97 2.88 11.55 3.10
C ARG A 97 1.53 11.86 3.72
N MET A 98 0.45 11.43 3.08
CA MET A 98 -0.91 11.61 3.57
C MET A 98 -1.11 11.02 4.96
N ASP A 99 -0.71 9.76 5.17
CA ASP A 99 -0.81 9.09 6.46
C ASP A 99 0.01 9.79 7.55
N ARG A 100 1.17 10.36 7.18
CA ARG A 100 2.03 11.10 8.11
C ARG A 100 1.43 12.45 8.51
N GLU A 101 0.71 13.12 7.61
CA GLU A 101 -0.03 14.35 7.91
C GLU A 101 -1.20 14.05 8.85
N ILE A 102 -2.02 13.06 8.53
CA ILE A 102 -3.12 12.60 9.40
C ILE A 102 -2.60 12.21 10.78
N GLN A 103 -1.50 11.45 10.84
CA GLN A 103 -0.87 11.08 12.11
C GLN A 103 -0.39 12.30 12.92
N LYS A 104 0.10 13.34 12.24
CA LYS A 104 0.59 14.56 12.88
C LYS A 104 -0.58 15.37 13.45
N ASP A 105 -1.67 15.50 12.72
CA ASP A 105 -2.86 16.23 13.15
C ASP A 105 -3.52 15.55 14.35
N MET A 106 -3.60 14.22 14.33
CA MET A 106 -4.13 13.43 15.44
C MET A 106 -3.24 13.37 16.69
N LYS A 107 -2.06 14.00 16.67
CA LYS A 107 -1.11 13.94 17.78
C LYS A 107 -1.68 14.63 19.02
N GLY A 108 -1.86 13.85 20.09
CA GLY A 108 -2.39 14.34 21.37
C GLY A 108 -3.91 14.21 21.52
N MET A 109 -4.61 13.76 20.48
CA MET A 109 -6.02 13.39 20.55
C MET A 109 -6.20 12.04 21.25
N ASN A 110 -7.29 11.90 22.00
CA ASN A 110 -7.77 10.61 22.49
C ASN A 110 -8.47 9.81 21.37
N LYS A 111 -8.89 8.57 21.64
CA LYS A 111 -9.50 7.70 20.61
C LYS A 111 -10.81 8.27 20.02
N GLU A 112 -11.64 8.90 20.83
CA GLU A 112 -12.91 9.49 20.38
C GLU A 112 -12.66 10.70 19.48
N GLN A 113 -11.71 11.55 19.87
CA GLN A 113 -11.26 12.70 19.08
C GLN A 113 -10.64 12.27 17.76
N GLN A 114 -9.82 11.21 17.76
CA GLN A 114 -9.25 10.65 16.51
C GLN A 114 -10.35 10.13 15.59
N ARG A 115 -11.35 9.41 16.13
CA ARG A 115 -12.48 8.92 15.34
C ARG A 115 -13.27 10.09 14.73
N ALA A 116 -13.60 11.10 15.53
CA ALA A 116 -14.31 12.29 15.06
C ALA A 116 -13.52 13.04 13.98
N TYR A 117 -12.21 13.22 14.17
CA TYR A 117 -11.33 13.83 13.17
C TYR A 117 -11.31 13.05 11.86
N LEU A 118 -11.18 11.72 11.91
CA LEU A 118 -11.14 10.89 10.70
C LEU A 118 -12.49 10.87 9.96
N MET A 119 -13.60 10.87 10.69
CA MET A 119 -14.94 11.00 10.10
C MET A 119 -15.09 12.34 9.37
N GLU A 120 -14.77 13.45 10.05
CA GLU A 120 -14.81 14.79 9.47
C GLU A 120 -13.89 14.89 8.25
N TYR A 121 -12.67 14.37 8.33
CA TYR A 121 -11.70 14.34 7.24
C TYR A 121 -12.24 13.58 6.01
N MET A 122 -12.98 12.50 6.22
CA MET A 122 -13.61 11.73 5.14
C MET A 122 -14.94 12.36 4.66
N GLY A 123 -15.40 13.46 5.26
CA GLY A 123 -16.68 14.08 4.95
C GLY A 123 -17.89 13.32 5.51
N TRP A 124 -17.68 12.45 6.50
CA TRP A 124 -18.74 11.75 7.23
C TRP A 124 -19.04 12.51 8.51
N THR A 125 -20.32 12.76 8.77
CA THR A 125 -20.81 13.20 10.07
C THR A 125 -21.85 12.20 10.56
N ASP A 126 -21.94 12.00 11.87
CA ASP A 126 -23.02 11.20 12.48
C ASP A 126 -24.41 11.88 12.34
N ASP A 127 -24.47 13.06 11.71
CA ASP A 127 -25.68 13.88 11.48
C ASP A 127 -26.44 13.54 10.19
N ILE A 128 -26.21 12.37 9.58
CA ILE A 128 -27.22 11.84 8.65
C ILE A 128 -28.38 11.41 9.56
N PRO A 129 -29.52 12.14 9.62
CA PRO A 129 -30.70 11.56 10.25
C PRO A 129 -30.91 10.25 9.49
N ALA A 130 -30.88 9.13 10.22
CA ALA A 130 -31.25 7.84 9.64
C ALA A 130 -32.53 8.11 8.84
N PRO A 131 -32.51 8.03 7.49
CA PRO A 131 -33.75 8.19 6.75
C PRO A 131 -34.63 7.11 7.32
N ASP A 132 -35.73 7.54 7.94
CA ASP A 132 -36.73 6.75 8.64
C ASP A 132 -36.69 5.33 8.08
N MET A 133 -35.89 4.47 8.73
CA MET A 133 -35.74 3.09 8.29
C MET A 133 -37.05 2.48 8.72
N ASP A 134 -38.02 2.52 7.81
CA ASP A 134 -39.15 1.64 7.83
C ASP A 134 -38.60 0.24 8.14
N ASP A 135 -39.16 -0.32 9.20
CA ASP A 135 -38.89 -1.59 9.85
C ASP A 135 -39.08 -2.79 8.90
N ASP A 136 -38.30 -2.85 7.81
CA ASP A 136 -38.24 -4.01 6.92
C ASP A 136 -37.06 -3.94 5.94
N SER A 137 -35.84 -4.11 6.44
CA SER A 137 -34.70 -4.52 5.59
C SER A 137 -33.57 -5.11 6.43
N THR A 138 -33.57 -6.44 6.48
CA THR A 138 -32.48 -7.36 6.86
C THR A 138 -31.16 -6.71 7.28
N GLY A 139 -30.99 -6.58 8.59
CA GLY A 139 -29.74 -6.20 9.23
C GLY A 139 -28.60 -7.16 8.86
N PHE A 140 -27.53 -6.61 8.31
CA PHE A 140 -26.23 -7.26 8.23
C PHE A 140 -25.69 -7.43 9.65
N MET A 141 -25.95 -8.58 10.25
CA MET A 141 -25.28 -9.02 11.47
C MET A 141 -23.82 -9.38 11.14
N PRO A 142 -22.82 -8.98 11.95
CA PRO A 142 -21.47 -9.51 11.80
C PRO A 142 -21.52 -11.03 11.93
N ALA A 143 -20.89 -11.73 10.98
CA ALA A 143 -20.86 -13.20 10.97
C ALA A 143 -20.23 -13.72 12.27
N ASP A 144 -20.97 -14.58 12.98
CA ASP A 144 -20.50 -15.27 14.16
C ASP A 144 -19.40 -16.27 13.74
N PRO A 145 -18.17 -16.18 14.28
CA PRO A 145 -17.06 -17.04 13.88
C PRO A 145 -17.25 -18.53 14.18
N ASP A 146 -18.29 -18.92 14.93
CA ASP A 146 -18.60 -20.32 15.26
C ASP A 146 -19.76 -20.92 14.43
N GLU A 147 -20.26 -20.21 13.41
CA GLU A 147 -21.35 -20.71 12.58
C GLU A 147 -20.82 -21.59 11.43
N GLU A 148 -20.75 -22.91 11.65
CA GLU A 148 -20.45 -23.92 10.62
C GLU A 148 -21.47 -23.83 9.47
N ARG A 149 -21.05 -23.33 8.30
CA ARG A 149 -21.88 -23.32 7.09
C ARG A 149 -21.78 -24.66 6.36
N PRO A 150 -22.90 -25.38 6.14
CA PRO A 150 -22.88 -26.50 5.21
C PRO A 150 -22.79 -25.96 3.77
N PHE A 151 -21.82 -26.46 3.02
CA PHE A 151 -21.63 -26.13 1.61
C PHE A 151 -22.79 -26.67 0.75
N GLU A 152 -23.36 -25.83 -0.10
CA GLU A 152 -23.96 -26.22 -1.38
C GLU A 152 -23.20 -25.53 -2.53
#